data_AF-A0A2N6TIH0-F1
#
_entry.id   AF-A0A2N6TIH0-F1
#
_cell.length_a   1.000
_cell.length_b   1.000
_cell.length_c   1.000
_cell.angle_alpha   90.00
_cell.angle_beta   90.00
_cell.angle_gamma   90.00
#
_symmetry.space_group_name_H-M   'P 1'
#
loop_
_entity.id
_entity.type
_entity.pdbx_description
1 polymer ?
#
loop_
_entity_poly.entity_id
_entity_poly.type
_entity_poly.pdbx_seq_one_letter_code
_entity_poly.pdbx_strand_id
1 'polypeptide(L)'
;MACGEKFPYTSKSDKEKMLKEFQVAAEKADKTKDDKDIQIAMEKMGEIIKIATELEKRSSDGDEKAKEELKKWDDVIKELDVKF
;
A
#
# COMPACT_ATOMS: atom_id res chain seq x y z
N MET A 1 20.96 7.40 -20.19
CA MET A 1 19.55 7.76 -19.96
C MET A 1 19.13 7.17 -18.62
N ALA A 2 19.11 7.98 -17.56
CA ALA A 2 18.51 7.56 -16.29
C ALA A 2 16.99 7.63 -16.46
N CYS A 3 16.41 6.59 -17.06
CA CYS A 3 14.99 6.48 -17.28
C CYS A 3 14.32 6.16 -15.93
N GLY A 4 13.91 7.20 -15.23
CA GLY A 4 12.91 7.24 -14.16
C GLY A 4 12.97 6.15 -13.10
N GLU A 5 13.52 6.47 -11.93
CA GLU A 5 13.14 5.77 -10.70
C GLU A 5 11.63 5.99 -10.46
N LYS A 6 10.82 5.09 -11.01
CA LYS A 6 9.35 5.08 -10.90
C LYS A 6 8.93 4.13 -9.79
N PHE A 7 9.41 4.34 -8.56
CA PHE A 7 9.06 3.59 -7.33
C PHE A 7 9.66 4.33 -6.11
N PRO A 8 9.03 4.42 -4.91
CA PRO A 8 7.65 4.14 -4.47
C PRO A 8 6.93 5.45 -4.03
N TYR A 9 7.08 6.53 -4.78
CA TYR A 9 6.36 7.80 -4.49
C TYR A 9 5.03 7.80 -5.23
N THR A 10 3.93 7.58 -4.50
CA THR A 10 2.58 7.51 -5.07
C THR A 10 1.82 8.80 -4.79
N SER A 11 0.84 9.17 -5.62
CA SER A 11 -0.03 10.30 -5.30
C SER A 11 -0.95 9.93 -4.13
N LYS A 12 -1.53 10.91 -3.42
CA LYS A 12 -2.55 10.62 -2.39
C LYS A 12 -3.69 9.75 -2.95
N SER A 13 -4.20 10.09 -4.12
CA SER A 13 -5.28 9.34 -4.79
C SER A 13 -4.90 7.90 -5.15
N ASP A 14 -3.62 7.65 -5.48
CA ASP A 14 -3.15 6.29 -5.74
C ASP A 14 -3.14 5.45 -4.46
N LYS A 15 -2.64 6.02 -3.34
CA LYS A 15 -2.68 5.37 -2.01
C LYS A 15 -4.11 5.03 -1.61
N GLU A 16 -5.01 6.01 -1.71
CA GLU A 16 -6.42 5.83 -1.38
C GLU A 16 -7.07 4.74 -2.22
N LYS A 17 -6.76 4.71 -3.53
CA LYS A 17 -7.29 3.69 -4.43
C LYS A 17 -6.81 2.30 -4.03
N MET A 18 -5.52 2.12 -3.80
CA MET A 18 -4.96 0.82 -3.40
C MET A 18 -5.57 0.31 -2.08
N LEU A 19 -5.69 1.19 -1.08
CA LEU A 19 -6.29 0.85 0.22
C LEU A 19 -7.77 0.49 0.10
N LYS A 20 -8.55 1.26 -0.68
CA LYS A 20 -9.98 0.97 -0.92
C LYS A 20 -10.17 -0.34 -1.68
N GLU A 21 -9.33 -0.61 -2.69
CA GLU A 21 -9.37 -1.86 -3.42
C GLU A 21 -9.04 -3.06 -2.52
N PHE A 22 -8.08 -2.92 -1.61
CA PHE A 22 -7.79 -3.93 -0.60
C PHE A 22 -8.99 -4.13 0.34
N GLN A 23 -9.57 -3.06 0.90
CA GLN A 23 -10.73 -3.16 1.79
C GLN A 23 -11.92 -3.87 1.12
N VAL A 24 -12.24 -3.53 -0.13
CA VAL A 24 -13.33 -4.18 -0.88
C VAL A 24 -13.03 -5.65 -1.10
N ALA A 25 -11.79 -6.01 -1.45
CA ALA A 25 -11.39 -7.40 -1.63
C ALA A 25 -11.45 -8.18 -0.30
N ALA A 26 -10.95 -7.59 0.79
CA ALA A 26 -10.96 -8.20 2.12
C ALA A 26 -12.40 -8.39 2.64
N GLU A 27 -13.28 -7.40 2.48
CA GLU A 27 -14.70 -7.52 2.85
C GLU A 27 -15.39 -8.63 2.04
N LYS A 28 -15.10 -8.71 0.74
CA LYS A 28 -15.64 -9.78 -0.10
C LYS A 28 -15.14 -11.14 0.35
N ALA A 29 -13.84 -11.27 0.61
CA ALA A 29 -13.21 -12.50 1.09
C ALA A 29 -13.79 -12.97 2.43
N ASP A 30 -14.05 -12.05 3.37
CA ASP A 30 -14.68 -12.37 4.66
C ASP A 30 -16.12 -12.88 4.49
N LYS A 31 -16.89 -12.23 3.60
CA LYS A 31 -18.29 -12.60 3.31
C LYS A 31 -18.41 -13.93 2.58
N THR A 32 -17.61 -14.14 1.53
CA THR A 32 -17.72 -15.32 0.67
C THR A 32 -16.94 -16.52 1.21
N LYS A 33 -15.85 -16.27 1.94
CA LYS A 33 -14.87 -17.27 2.38
C LYS A 33 -14.33 -18.10 1.22
N ASP A 34 -14.37 -17.55 0.01
CA ASP A 34 -13.90 -18.19 -1.21
C ASP A 34 -12.38 -18.00 -1.33
N ASP A 35 -11.66 -19.09 -1.60
CA ASP A 35 -10.21 -19.08 -1.72
C ASP A 35 -9.69 -18.08 -2.77
N LYS A 36 -10.44 -17.83 -3.86
CA LYS A 36 -10.03 -16.87 -4.88
C LYS A 36 -10.23 -15.44 -4.40
N ASP A 37 -11.32 -15.14 -3.72
CA ASP A 37 -11.52 -13.81 -3.12
C ASP A 37 -10.46 -13.52 -2.04
N ILE A 38 -10.11 -14.53 -1.23
CA ILE A 38 -9.00 -14.44 -0.26
C ILE A 38 -7.67 -14.20 -0.99
N GLN A 39 -7.40 -14.94 -2.07
CA GLN A 39 -6.19 -14.76 -2.86
C GLN A 39 -6.09 -13.34 -3.43
N ILE A 40 -7.18 -12.79 -3.97
CA ILE A 40 -7.23 -11.42 -4.49
C ILE A 40 -6.93 -10.40 -3.37
N ALA A 41 -7.51 -10.57 -2.18
CA ALA A 41 -7.23 -9.71 -1.04
C ALA A 41 -5.75 -9.77 -0.62
N MET A 42 -5.17 -10.98 -0.59
CA MET A 42 -3.75 -11.19 -0.28
C MET A 42 -2.82 -10.58 -1.34
N GLU A 43 -3.15 -10.68 -2.63
CA GLU A 43 -2.36 -10.06 -3.70
C GLU A 43 -2.30 -8.55 -3.54
N LYS A 44 -3.44 -7.90 -3.31
CA LYS A 44 -3.51 -6.45 -3.08
C LYS A 44 -2.76 -6.02 -1.82
N MET A 45 -2.88 -6.78 -0.72
CA MET A 45 -2.11 -6.54 0.50
C MET A 45 -0.61 -6.66 0.23
N GLY A 46 -0.20 -7.66 -0.55
CA GLY A 46 1.20 -7.90 -0.92
C GLY A 46 1.80 -6.75 -1.73
N GLU A 47 1.04 -6.10 -2.61
CA GLU A 47 1.50 -4.90 -3.32
C GLU A 47 1.75 -3.72 -2.37
N ILE A 48 0.85 -3.49 -1.41
CA ILE A 48 1.01 -2.45 -0.39
C ILE A 48 2.24 -2.73 0.49
N ILE A 49 2.42 -3.98 0.95
CA ILE A 49 3.57 -4.38 1.77
C ILE A 49 4.89 -4.21 1.02
N LYS A 50 4.94 -4.55 -0.28
CA LYS A 50 6.15 -4.35 -1.10
C LYS A 50 6.54 -2.88 -1.16
N ILE A 51 5.59 -1.97 -1.36
CA ILE A 51 5.83 -0.53 -1.36
C ILE A 51 6.37 -0.07 0.01
N ALA A 52 5.70 -0.46 1.10
CA ALA A 52 6.12 -0.10 2.45
C ALA A 52 7.54 -0.60 2.74
N THR A 53 7.83 -1.86 2.41
CA THR A 53 9.15 -2.48 2.63
C THR A 53 10.26 -1.75 1.87
N GLU A 54 10.01 -1.33 0.63
CA GLU A 54 11.00 -0.55 -0.14
C GLU A 54 11.22 0.84 0.45
N LEU A 55 10.15 1.53 0.88
CA LEU A 55 10.26 2.82 1.55
C LEU A 55 11.00 2.71 2.89
N GLU A 56 10.74 1.68 3.68
CA GLU A 56 11.42 1.43 4.96
C GLU A 56 12.92 1.18 4.77
N LYS A 57 13.31 0.40 3.76
CA LYS A 57 14.72 0.20 3.41
C LYS A 57 15.40 1.52 3.05
N ARG A 58 14.85 2.27 2.10
CA ARG A 58 15.41 3.57 1.69
C ARG A 58 15.47 4.57 2.85
N SER A 59 14.43 4.61 3.68
CA SER A 59 14.38 5.40 4.91
C SER A 59 15.53 5.03 5.86
N SER A 60 15.80 3.73 6.03
CA SER A 60 16.90 3.21 6.86
C SER A 60 18.27 3.56 6.29
N ASP A 61 18.39 3.63 4.96
CA ASP A 61 19.59 4.09 4.24
C ASP A 61 19.75 5.63 4.25
N GLY A 62 18.80 6.36 4.86
CA GLY A 62 18.88 7.81 5.05
C GLY A 62 18.08 8.66 4.05
N ASP A 63 17.29 8.06 3.15
CA ASP A 63 16.43 8.80 2.22
C ASP A 63 15.29 9.50 2.99
N GLU A 64 15.38 10.84 3.11
CA GLU A 64 14.37 11.66 3.77
C GLU A 64 13.02 11.65 3.05
N LYS A 65 13.02 11.56 1.72
CA LYS A 65 11.76 11.50 0.95
C LYS A 65 11.03 10.21 1.24
N ALA A 66 11.74 9.10 1.40
CA ALA A 66 11.14 7.82 1.78
C ALA A 66 10.50 7.90 3.18
N LYS A 67 11.15 8.58 4.14
CA LYS A 67 10.58 8.84 5.48
C LYS A 67 9.30 9.68 5.41
N GLU A 68 9.30 10.75 4.61
CA GLU A 68 8.11 11.57 4.40
C GLU A 68 6.99 10.80 3.73
N GLU A 69 7.31 9.94 2.76
CA GLU A 69 6.33 9.15 2.03
C GLU A 69 5.66 8.09 2.93
N LEU A 70 6.42 7.45 3.83
CA LEU A 70 5.87 6.57 4.87
C LEU A 70 4.86 7.29 5.78
N LYS A 71 5.17 8.53 6.18
CA LYS A 71 4.22 9.35 6.97
C LYS A 71 2.93 9.63 6.20
N LYS A 72 3.02 9.95 4.90
CA LYS A 72 1.82 10.16 4.06
C LYS A 72 1.01 8.88 3.91
N TRP A 73 1.64 7.71 3.86
CA TRP A 73 0.92 6.43 3.88
C TRP A 73 0.17 6.23 5.20
N ASP A 74 0.82 6.49 6.33
CA ASP A 74 0.21 6.42 7.67
C ASP A 74 -0.97 7.39 7.83
N ASP A 75 -0.84 8.63 7.33
CA ASP A 75 -1.92 9.63 7.33
C ASP A 75 -3.13 9.14 6.53
N VAL A 76 -2.93 8.61 5.31
CA VAL A 76 -4.04 8.12 4.48
C VAL A 76 -4.69 6.88 5.10
N ILE A 77 -3.92 5.97 5.70
CA ILE A 77 -4.44 4.78 6.40
C ILE A 77 -5.35 5.21 7.56
N LYS A 78 -4.93 6.22 8.34
CA LYS A 78 -5.72 6.81 9.43
C LYS A 78 -6.97 7.53 8.92
N GLU A 79 -6.85 8.32 7.86
CA GLU A 79 -7.99 9.04 7.24
C GLU A 79 -9.08 8.08 6.75
N LEU A 80 -8.69 6.92 6.21
CA LEU A 80 -9.60 5.92 5.66
C LEU A 80 -10.08 4.87 6.69
N ASP A 81 -9.62 4.93 7.94
CA ASP A 81 -9.85 3.89 8.97
C ASP A 81 -9.60 2.46 8.45
N VAL A 82 -8.49 2.30 7.70
CA VAL A 82 -8.14 1.00 7.13
C VAL A 82 -7.62 0.09 8.23
N LYS A 83 -8.24 -1.08 8.35
CA LYS A 83 -7.82 -2.14 9.28
C LYS A 83 -7.10 -3.21 8.48
N PHE A 84 -5.88 -3.55 8.94
CA PHE A 84 -5.07 -4.64 8.43
C PHE A 84 -5.19 -5.85 9.36
#